data_AF-A0A1Z9DS62-F1
#
_entry.id   AF-A0A1Z9DS62-F1
#
_cell.length_a   1.000
_cell.length_b   1.000
_cell.length_c   1.000
_cell.angle_alpha   90.00
_cell.angle_beta   90.00
_cell.angle_gamma   90.00
#
_symmetry.space_group_name_H-M   'P 1'
#
loop_
_entity.id
_entity.type
_entity.pdbx_description
1 polymer ?
#
loop_
_entity_poly.entity_id
_entity_poly.type
_entity_poly.pdbx_seq_one_letter_code
_entity_poly.pdbx_strand_id
1 'polypeptide(L)'
;MNKNLVIAAAVGFKIDQLSFFIRSLRMYYKDDICFVIGQNDLEVEKELKKYQVIIIKTKIFKKAIQFKRYEIFLEFLKNKNYNNILCCDSRDIYFQSNPFNFNFKGKINFFLEDKQIKECPYNSNWIIKTYGKKVFNNIGNKTILCSGTVLGKSEKIKEYLYLMKKNISKFKYKKRLKYFLTFRIDPEGRGCDQGHANYVVHKNLIKDSHCYPNSEGPFATVYYLKNITFDKNSRLLNSLGEAYLLVHQYDKRWEEFSKQVEEIKKNLTVS
;
A
#
# COMPACT_ATOMS: atom_id res chain seq x y z
N MET A 1 3.89 -16.22 -21.08
CA MET A 1 3.93 -14.80 -20.64
C MET A 1 4.57 -14.72 -19.27
N ASN A 2 5.30 -13.64 -18.95
CA ASN A 2 5.83 -13.47 -17.60
C ASN A 2 4.68 -13.35 -16.59
N LYS A 3 4.83 -13.94 -15.41
CA LYS A 3 3.86 -13.85 -14.31
C LYS A 3 3.70 -12.41 -13.82
N ASN A 4 2.60 -12.14 -13.13
CA ASN A 4 2.48 -10.95 -12.30
C ASN A 4 3.03 -11.21 -10.88
N LEU A 5 3.20 -10.16 -10.07
CA LEU A 5 3.65 -10.26 -8.68
C LEU A 5 2.83 -9.36 -7.76
N VAL A 6 2.36 -9.90 -6.64
CA VAL A 6 1.95 -9.10 -5.47
C VAL A 6 3.07 -9.12 -4.45
N ILE A 7 3.58 -7.97 -4.01
CA ILE A 7 4.65 -7.87 -3.02
C ILE A 7 4.28 -6.95 -1.85
N ALA A 8 4.48 -7.44 -0.63
CA ALA A 8 4.16 -6.72 0.60
C ALA A 8 5.20 -6.96 1.70
N ALA A 9 5.14 -6.15 2.77
CA ALA A 9 5.95 -6.32 3.97
C ALA A 9 5.05 -6.57 5.19
N ALA A 10 5.46 -7.48 6.06
CA ALA A 10 4.68 -7.93 7.22
C ALA A 10 5.57 -8.23 8.45
N VAL A 11 6.64 -7.45 8.63
CA VAL A 11 7.60 -7.67 9.72
C VAL A 11 6.94 -7.42 11.09
N GLY A 12 6.95 -8.45 11.94
CA GLY A 12 6.39 -8.41 13.29
C GLY A 12 4.87 -8.41 13.34
N PHE A 13 4.20 -8.87 12.28
CA PHE A 13 2.76 -9.14 12.27
C PHE A 13 2.46 -10.57 12.72
N LYS A 14 1.25 -10.77 13.24
CA LYS A 14 0.71 -12.10 13.59
C LYS A 14 -0.05 -12.70 12.41
N ILE A 15 -0.27 -14.02 12.44
CA ILE A 15 -1.02 -14.75 11.41
C ILE A 15 -2.41 -14.14 11.18
N ASP A 16 -3.16 -13.83 12.25
CA ASP A 16 -4.53 -13.30 12.13
C ASP A 16 -4.59 -11.97 11.38
N GLN A 17 -3.51 -11.18 11.43
CA GLN A 17 -3.41 -9.90 10.73
C GLN A 17 -3.16 -10.08 9.22
N LEU A 18 -2.71 -11.25 8.79
CA LEU A 18 -2.36 -11.55 7.40
C LEU A 18 -3.33 -12.53 6.74
N SER A 19 -4.02 -13.34 7.55
CA SER A 19 -4.90 -14.42 7.08
C SER A 19 -5.94 -13.89 6.11
N PHE A 20 -6.58 -12.76 6.42
CA PHE A 20 -7.61 -12.18 5.55
C PHE A 20 -7.04 -11.69 4.21
N PHE A 21 -5.88 -11.04 4.23
CA PHE A 21 -5.17 -10.62 3.02
C PHE A 21 -4.88 -11.81 2.10
N ILE A 22 -4.22 -12.84 2.64
CA ILE A 22 -3.71 -13.96 1.83
C ILE A 22 -4.85 -14.80 1.28
N ARG A 23 -5.83 -15.12 2.13
CA ARG A 23 -6.97 -15.95 1.75
C ARG A 23 -7.82 -15.24 0.70
N SER A 24 -8.16 -13.97 0.91
CA SER A 24 -8.92 -13.21 -0.09
C SER A 24 -8.16 -13.06 -1.42
N LEU A 25 -6.85 -12.86 -1.39
CA LEU A 25 -6.05 -12.81 -2.62
C LEU A 25 -6.03 -14.15 -3.36
N ARG A 26 -5.81 -15.26 -2.65
CA ARG A 26 -5.67 -16.60 -3.26
C ARG A 26 -6.97 -17.15 -3.84
N MET A 27 -8.12 -16.57 -3.50
CA MET A 27 -9.38 -16.83 -4.21
C MET A 27 -9.31 -16.44 -5.68
N TYR A 28 -8.65 -15.32 -5.99
CA TYR A 28 -8.69 -14.72 -7.33
C TYR A 28 -7.35 -14.74 -8.08
N TYR A 29 -6.25 -14.96 -7.36
CA TYR A 29 -4.90 -14.79 -7.88
C TYR A 29 -3.99 -15.99 -7.58
N LYS A 30 -3.46 -16.60 -8.64
CA LYS A 30 -2.64 -17.83 -8.56
C LYS A 30 -1.15 -17.63 -8.90
N ASP A 31 -0.78 -16.45 -9.40
CA ASP A 31 0.61 -16.09 -9.70
C ASP A 31 1.41 -15.81 -8.41
N ASP A 32 2.64 -15.31 -8.57
CA ASP A 32 3.59 -15.17 -7.49
C ASP A 32 3.15 -14.09 -6.48
N ILE A 33 3.27 -14.41 -5.19
CA ILE A 33 3.10 -13.49 -4.06
C ILE A 33 4.42 -13.48 -3.30
N CYS A 34 4.89 -12.31 -2.89
CA CYS A 34 6.09 -12.17 -2.09
C CYS A 34 5.84 -11.37 -0.80
N PHE A 35 6.34 -11.88 0.32
CA PHE A 35 6.26 -11.22 1.62
C PHE A 35 7.65 -11.02 2.21
N VAL A 36 7.93 -9.80 2.68
CA VAL A 36 9.06 -9.51 3.57
C VAL A 36 8.61 -9.69 5.01
N ILE A 37 9.20 -10.64 5.73
CA ILE A 37 8.89 -10.92 7.14
C ILE A 37 10.14 -10.85 8.02
N GLY A 38 9.95 -10.70 9.32
CA GLY A 38 11.05 -10.69 10.28
C GLY A 38 11.78 -12.03 10.31
N GLN A 39 13.08 -12.00 10.63
CA GLN A 39 13.93 -13.18 10.75
C GLN A 39 13.26 -14.27 11.62
N ASN A 40 12.66 -13.85 12.73
CA ASN A 40 12.10 -14.72 13.77
C ASN A 40 10.58 -14.90 13.66
N ASP A 41 9.94 -14.42 12.58
CA ASP A 41 8.49 -14.59 12.37
C ASP A 41 8.20 -16.01 11.83
N LEU A 42 8.52 -17.05 12.62
CA LEU A 42 8.50 -18.46 12.21
C LEU A 42 7.08 -19.00 11.97
N GLU A 43 6.12 -18.60 12.80
CA GLU A 43 4.71 -19.00 12.64
C GLU A 43 4.11 -18.43 11.36
N VAL A 44 4.36 -17.14 11.10
CA VAL A 44 3.97 -16.47 9.86
C VAL A 44 4.63 -17.12 8.66
N GLU A 45 5.91 -17.47 8.74
CA GLU A 45 6.60 -18.18 7.66
C GLU A 45 5.92 -19.51 7.34
N LYS A 46 5.61 -20.32 8.36
CA LYS A 46 4.93 -21.61 8.20
C LYS A 46 3.57 -21.43 7.53
N GLU A 47 2.81 -20.42 7.92
CA GLU A 47 1.50 -20.14 7.32
C GLU A 47 1.63 -19.69 5.86
N LEU A 48 2.52 -18.73 5.57
CA LEU A 48 2.76 -18.22 4.22
C LEU A 48 3.19 -19.31 3.23
N LYS A 49 3.97 -20.30 3.68
CA LYS A 49 4.39 -21.44 2.85
C LYS A 49 3.20 -22.29 2.37
N LYS A 50 2.12 -22.40 3.16
CA LYS A 50 0.90 -23.13 2.74
C LYS A 50 0.27 -22.51 1.49
N TYR A 51 0.46 -21.22 1.28
CA TYR A 51 -0.07 -20.46 0.14
C TYR A 51 0.97 -20.21 -0.96
N GLN A 52 2.09 -20.95 -0.95
CA GLN A 52 3.18 -20.83 -1.93
C GLN A 52 3.72 -19.39 -2.06
N VAL A 53 3.78 -18.67 -0.95
CA VAL A 53 4.31 -17.30 -0.91
C VAL A 53 5.84 -17.34 -0.91
N ILE A 54 6.46 -16.51 -1.75
CA ILE A 54 7.90 -16.26 -1.75
C ILE A 54 8.27 -15.41 -0.53
N ILE A 55 9.19 -15.89 0.29
CA ILE A 55 9.52 -15.25 1.58
C ILE A 55 10.89 -14.59 1.51
N ILE A 56 10.94 -13.31 1.90
CA ILE A 56 12.18 -12.57 2.16
C ILE A 56 12.30 -12.36 3.67
N LYS A 57 13.34 -12.90 4.27
CA LYS A 57 13.66 -12.69 5.68
C LYS A 57 14.47 -11.42 5.88
N THR A 58 14.18 -10.66 6.93
CA THR A 58 14.96 -9.47 7.28
C THR A 58 15.18 -9.33 8.78
N LYS A 59 16.35 -8.79 9.16
CA LYS A 59 16.67 -8.37 10.53
C LYS A 59 16.18 -6.95 10.85
N ILE A 60 15.59 -6.26 9.88
CA ILE A 60 15.11 -4.88 10.04
C ILE A 60 13.91 -4.86 10.99
N PHE A 61 13.97 -4.02 12.02
CA PHE A 61 12.88 -3.89 12.99
C PHE A 61 11.60 -3.31 12.37
N LYS A 62 10.44 -3.72 12.92
CA LYS A 62 9.11 -3.28 12.47
C LYS A 62 8.90 -1.77 12.34
N LYS A 63 9.60 -0.95 13.14
CA LYS A 63 9.48 0.51 13.07
C LYS A 63 10.22 1.13 11.87
N ALA A 64 11.21 0.42 11.34
CA ALA A 64 12.01 0.86 10.20
C ALA A 64 11.52 0.25 8.87
N ILE A 65 10.76 -0.85 8.91
CA ILE A 65 10.33 -1.57 7.71
C ILE A 65 9.49 -0.70 6.76
N GLN A 66 8.68 0.22 7.29
CA GLN A 66 7.89 1.15 6.50
C GLN A 66 8.72 1.89 5.45
N PHE A 67 9.94 2.31 5.81
CA PHE A 67 10.86 3.01 4.92
C PHE A 67 11.81 2.06 4.17
N LYS A 68 12.20 0.97 4.82
CA LYS A 68 13.18 0.04 4.26
C LYS A 68 12.60 -0.96 3.26
N ARG A 69 11.29 -1.18 3.26
CA ARG A 69 10.62 -2.06 2.29
C ARG A 69 10.92 -1.69 0.84
N TYR A 70 11.01 -0.40 0.52
CA TYR A 70 11.29 0.06 -0.85
C TYR A 70 12.66 -0.41 -1.35
N GLU A 71 13.67 -0.39 -0.47
CA GLU A 71 15.01 -0.88 -0.76
C GLU A 71 15.04 -2.42 -0.89
N ILE A 72 14.34 -3.13 -0.01
CA ILE A 72 14.25 -4.59 -0.04
C ILE A 72 13.53 -5.08 -1.30
N PHE A 73 12.41 -4.43 -1.65
CA PHE A 73 11.64 -4.75 -2.86
C PHE A 73 12.49 -4.51 -4.10
N LEU A 74 13.20 -3.37 -4.17
CA LEU A 74 14.07 -3.06 -5.30
C LEU A 74 15.18 -4.10 -5.48
N GLU A 75 15.84 -4.52 -4.40
CA GLU A 75 16.88 -5.55 -4.45
C GLU A 75 16.30 -6.90 -4.89
N PHE A 76 15.15 -7.30 -4.32
CA PHE A 76 14.47 -8.52 -4.73
C PHE A 76 14.12 -8.54 -6.22
N LEU A 77 13.74 -7.39 -6.78
CA LEU A 77 13.32 -7.26 -8.16
C LEU A 77 14.47 -7.08 -9.16
N LYS A 78 15.70 -6.80 -8.69
CA LYS A 78 16.85 -6.44 -9.54
C LYS A 78 17.03 -7.38 -10.74
N ASN A 79 17.03 -8.68 -10.47
CA ASN A 79 17.23 -9.73 -11.49
C ASN A 79 15.94 -10.52 -11.82
N LYS A 80 14.77 -9.95 -11.54
CA LYS A 80 13.47 -10.60 -11.81
C LYS A 80 12.68 -9.83 -12.85
N ASN A 81 11.98 -10.58 -13.70
CA ASN A 81 11.15 -10.06 -14.78
C ASN A 81 9.71 -10.52 -14.57
N TYR A 82 8.87 -9.60 -14.10
CA TYR A 82 7.42 -9.78 -14.00
C TYR A 82 6.73 -8.91 -15.05
N ASN A 83 5.52 -9.26 -15.45
CA ASN A 83 4.74 -8.40 -16.35
C ASN A 83 4.27 -7.14 -15.61
N ASN A 84 3.46 -7.33 -14.55
CA ASN A 84 3.04 -6.26 -13.66
C ASN A 84 3.34 -6.63 -12.20
N ILE A 85 3.51 -5.61 -11.37
CA ILE A 85 3.76 -5.75 -9.94
C ILE A 85 2.79 -4.84 -9.19
N LEU A 86 2.12 -5.40 -8.19
CA LEU A 86 1.41 -4.67 -7.15
C LEU A 86 2.30 -4.62 -5.90
N CYS A 87 2.73 -3.43 -5.50
CA CYS A 87 3.28 -3.21 -4.16
C CYS A 87 2.15 -2.74 -3.25
N CYS A 88 1.94 -3.41 -2.11
CA CYS A 88 0.87 -3.03 -1.19
C CYS A 88 1.21 -3.21 0.29
N ASP A 89 0.39 -2.59 1.14
CA ASP A 89 0.31 -2.94 2.57
C ASP A 89 -0.28 -4.35 2.73
N SER A 90 -0.15 -4.94 3.92
CA SER A 90 -0.54 -6.35 4.14
C SER A 90 -1.52 -6.58 5.28
N ARG A 91 -1.70 -5.62 6.18
CA ARG A 91 -2.51 -5.78 7.40
C ARG A 91 -3.98 -5.49 7.16
N ASP A 92 -4.27 -4.38 6.51
CA ASP A 92 -5.59 -3.77 6.37
C ASP A 92 -6.05 -3.76 4.92
N ILE A 93 -5.71 -4.82 4.18
CA ILE A 93 -6.10 -5.04 2.79
C ILE A 93 -6.82 -6.36 2.63
N TYR A 94 -7.90 -6.37 1.84
CA TYR A 94 -8.50 -7.59 1.29
C TYR A 94 -8.86 -7.41 -0.18
N PHE A 95 -8.98 -8.53 -0.89
CA PHE A 95 -9.24 -8.57 -2.33
C PHE A 95 -10.67 -9.05 -2.62
N GLN A 96 -11.32 -8.42 -3.59
CA GLN A 96 -12.63 -8.85 -4.11
C GLN A 96 -12.52 -9.41 -5.53
N SER A 97 -11.34 -9.30 -6.16
CA SER A 97 -11.03 -9.84 -7.48
C SER A 97 -9.50 -9.93 -7.68
N ASN A 98 -9.08 -10.40 -8.85
CA ASN A 98 -7.67 -10.38 -9.24
C ASN A 98 -7.23 -8.92 -9.45
N PRO A 99 -6.20 -8.41 -8.74
CA PRO A 99 -5.81 -7.01 -8.82
C PRO A 99 -5.26 -6.57 -10.18
N PHE A 100 -4.95 -7.52 -11.07
CA PHE A 100 -4.48 -7.25 -12.43
C PHE A 100 -5.61 -7.31 -13.47
N ASN A 101 -6.84 -7.67 -13.08
CA ASN A 101 -7.97 -7.76 -13.98
C ASN A 101 -8.67 -6.39 -14.16
N PHE A 102 -7.94 -5.43 -14.72
CA PHE A 102 -8.44 -4.10 -15.04
C PHE A 102 -7.62 -3.48 -16.18
N ASN A 103 -8.27 -2.67 -17.03
CA ASN A 103 -7.59 -2.01 -18.14
C ASN A 103 -6.88 -0.73 -17.66
N PHE A 104 -5.69 -0.91 -17.07
CA PHE A 104 -4.91 0.20 -16.55
C PHE A 104 -4.34 1.11 -17.66
N LYS A 105 -4.67 2.41 -17.61
CA LYS A 105 -4.24 3.45 -18.55
C LYS A 105 -2.73 3.76 -18.51
N GLY A 106 -2.10 3.73 -17.33
CA GLY A 106 -0.67 4.05 -17.18
C GLY A 106 0.22 2.81 -17.19
N LYS A 107 1.51 2.99 -17.53
CA LYS A 107 2.52 1.95 -17.27
C LYS A 107 2.78 1.81 -15.77
N ILE A 108 2.50 2.84 -14.99
CA ILE A 108 2.36 2.78 -13.53
C ILE A 108 1.11 3.52 -13.09
N ASN A 109 0.46 3.00 -12.07
CA ASN A 109 -0.88 3.40 -11.66
C ASN A 109 -0.87 3.63 -10.15
N PHE A 110 -1.38 4.79 -9.78
CA PHE A 110 -1.52 5.24 -8.41
C PHE A 110 -2.99 5.42 -8.05
N PHE A 111 -3.31 5.25 -6.78
CA PHE A 111 -4.68 5.25 -6.29
C PHE A 111 -4.83 6.38 -5.28
N LEU A 112 -5.78 7.28 -5.56
CA LEU A 112 -6.05 8.45 -4.73
C LEU A 112 -7.02 8.10 -3.61
N GLU A 113 -6.94 8.87 -2.52
CA GLU A 113 -7.96 8.93 -1.47
C GLU A 113 -9.00 10.01 -1.84
N ASP A 114 -9.91 10.35 -0.91
CA ASP A 114 -10.97 11.37 -1.14
C ASP A 114 -10.76 12.67 -0.37
N LYS A 115 -9.50 13.02 -0.10
CA LYS A 115 -9.15 14.21 0.69
C LYS A 115 -7.94 14.93 0.11
N GLN A 116 -7.93 16.26 0.15
CA GLN A 116 -6.76 17.04 -0.30
C GLN A 116 -5.64 17.04 0.74
N ILE A 117 -4.39 17.16 0.28
CA ILE A 117 -3.22 17.18 1.14
C ILE A 117 -3.32 18.26 2.23
N LYS A 118 -3.71 19.48 1.86
CA LYS A 118 -3.82 20.62 2.79
C LYS A 118 -4.91 20.46 3.85
N GLU A 119 -5.90 19.61 3.60
CA GLU A 119 -7.04 19.37 4.49
C GLU A 119 -6.74 18.25 5.51
N CYS A 120 -5.63 17.52 5.32
CA CYS A 120 -5.18 16.47 6.22
C CYS A 120 -3.98 16.96 7.03
N PRO A 121 -4.13 17.15 8.37
CA PRO A 121 -3.03 17.61 9.22
C PRO A 121 -1.79 16.72 9.18
N TYR A 122 -1.98 15.40 9.09
CA TYR A 122 -0.87 14.43 9.00
C TYR A 122 -0.08 14.58 7.70
N ASN A 123 -0.77 14.53 6.55
CA ASN A 123 -0.11 14.67 5.24
C ASN A 123 0.54 16.05 5.08
N SER A 124 -0.14 17.12 5.52
CA SER A 124 0.43 18.47 5.57
C SER A 124 1.72 18.51 6.38
N ASN A 125 1.69 17.98 7.61
CA ASN A 125 2.85 17.94 8.50
C ASN A 125 4.00 17.10 7.93
N TRP A 126 3.71 15.93 7.33
CA TRP A 126 4.73 15.09 6.68
C TRP A 126 5.42 15.83 5.55
N ILE A 127 4.68 16.52 4.67
CA ILE A 127 5.30 17.25 3.55
C ILE A 127 6.06 18.47 4.06
N ILE A 128 5.51 19.25 4.98
CA ILE A 128 6.18 20.45 5.51
C ILE A 128 7.48 20.08 6.23
N LYS A 129 7.48 19.04 7.07
CA LYS A 129 8.67 18.64 7.84
C LYS A 129 9.71 17.87 7.02
N THR A 130 9.34 17.31 5.87
CA THR A 130 10.27 16.59 4.99
C THR A 130 10.81 17.48 3.86
N TYR A 131 9.94 18.25 3.21
CA TYR A 131 10.25 19.01 1.99
C TYR A 131 10.10 20.54 2.13
N GLY A 132 9.49 21.01 3.22
CA GLY A 132 9.32 22.44 3.50
C GLY A 132 8.03 23.04 2.92
N LYS A 133 7.70 24.24 3.41
CA LYS A 133 6.47 24.98 3.06
C LYS A 133 6.34 25.29 1.57
N LYS A 134 7.46 25.57 0.87
CA LYS A 134 7.44 25.85 -0.58
C LYS A 134 6.88 24.66 -1.38
N VAL A 135 7.29 23.44 -1.03
CA VAL A 135 6.78 22.23 -1.68
C VAL A 135 5.32 22.00 -1.29
N PHE A 136 4.99 22.14 -0.02
CA PHE A 136 3.61 22.03 0.47
C PHE A 136 2.66 22.98 -0.28
N ASN A 137 3.00 24.25 -0.41
CA ASN A 137 2.16 25.23 -1.11
C ASN A 137 1.92 24.86 -2.59
N ASN A 138 2.86 24.15 -3.22
CA ASN A 138 2.72 23.74 -4.62
C ASN A 138 1.82 22.50 -4.81
N ILE A 139 1.83 21.56 -3.87
CA ILE A 139 1.07 20.30 -3.98
C ILE A 139 -0.12 20.20 -3.03
N GLY A 140 -0.33 21.16 -2.12
CA GLY A 140 -1.32 21.09 -1.05
C GLY A 140 -2.77 20.96 -1.53
N ASN A 141 -3.10 21.53 -2.69
CA ASN A 141 -4.43 21.40 -3.31
C ASN A 141 -4.64 20.06 -4.05
N LYS A 142 -3.61 19.21 -4.17
CA LYS A 142 -3.73 17.91 -4.82
C LYS A 142 -4.37 16.91 -3.86
N THR A 143 -5.13 15.97 -4.43
CA THR A 143 -5.70 14.84 -3.69
C THR A 143 -4.60 13.95 -3.15
N ILE A 144 -4.78 13.46 -1.93
CA ILE A 144 -3.84 12.55 -1.28
C ILE A 144 -3.73 11.27 -2.11
N LEU A 145 -2.50 10.85 -2.35
CA LEU A 145 -2.18 9.54 -2.87
C LEU A 145 -2.02 8.53 -1.73
N CYS A 146 -2.61 7.35 -1.90
CA CYS A 146 -2.42 6.24 -0.99
C CYS A 146 -1.07 5.56 -1.26
N SER A 147 -0.09 5.70 -0.36
CA SER A 147 1.21 5.04 -0.51
C SER A 147 1.17 3.54 -0.18
N GLY A 148 0.04 3.05 0.33
CA GLY A 148 -0.18 1.64 0.65
C GLY A 148 -0.52 0.79 -0.57
N THR A 149 -0.69 1.37 -1.76
CA THR A 149 -0.89 0.63 -3.01
C THR A 149 -0.25 1.34 -4.21
N VAL A 150 0.44 0.58 -5.07
CA VAL A 150 0.91 1.03 -6.39
C VAL A 150 1.00 -0.18 -7.32
N LEU A 151 0.53 -0.03 -8.56
CA LEU A 151 0.51 -1.11 -9.53
C LEU A 151 1.07 -0.67 -10.86
N GLY A 152 1.95 -1.45 -11.47
CA GLY A 152 2.47 -1.11 -12.79
C GLY A 152 3.36 -2.17 -13.40
N LYS A 153 3.87 -1.86 -14.57
CA LYS A 153 4.89 -2.64 -15.25
C LYS A 153 6.15 -2.75 -14.39
N SER A 154 6.83 -3.88 -14.46
CA SER A 154 7.97 -4.18 -13.59
C SER A 154 9.06 -3.10 -13.64
N GLU A 155 9.37 -2.59 -14.84
CA GLU A 155 10.36 -1.52 -15.03
C GLU A 155 9.96 -0.21 -14.34
N LYS A 156 8.68 0.18 -14.43
CA LYS A 156 8.19 1.41 -13.79
C LYS A 156 8.09 1.28 -12.27
N ILE A 157 7.77 0.08 -11.78
CA ILE A 157 7.78 -0.20 -10.34
C ILE A 157 9.22 -0.13 -9.81
N LYS A 158 10.22 -0.69 -10.51
CA LYS A 158 11.63 -0.53 -10.14
C LYS A 158 12.06 0.94 -10.11
N GLU A 159 11.65 1.74 -11.11
CA GLU A 159 11.88 3.20 -11.15
C GLU A 159 11.27 3.90 -9.92
N TYR A 160 10.00 3.62 -9.61
CA TYR A 160 9.31 4.19 -8.44
C TYR A 160 9.99 3.81 -7.13
N LEU A 161 10.34 2.53 -6.92
CA LEU A 161 11.02 2.06 -5.72
C LEU A 161 12.39 2.74 -5.55
N TYR A 162 13.13 2.95 -6.64
CA TYR A 162 14.38 3.71 -6.63
C TYR A 162 14.16 5.18 -6.23
N LEU A 163 13.16 5.85 -6.80
CA LEU A 163 12.80 7.22 -6.43
C LEU A 163 12.41 7.33 -4.95
N MET A 164 11.61 6.39 -4.43
CA MET A 164 11.25 6.33 -3.01
C MET A 164 12.47 6.15 -2.13
N LYS A 165 13.34 5.16 -2.42
CA LYS A 165 14.61 4.93 -1.70
C LYS A 165 15.47 6.20 -1.68
N LYS A 166 15.66 6.83 -2.84
CA LYS A 166 16.47 8.05 -2.99
C LYS A 166 15.89 9.22 -2.20
N ASN A 167 14.58 9.45 -2.27
CA ASN A 167 13.92 10.54 -1.57
C ASN A 167 13.90 10.37 -0.06
N ILE A 168 13.60 9.17 0.44
CA ILE A 168 13.63 8.83 1.87
C ILE A 168 15.04 9.07 2.45
N SER A 169 16.09 8.72 1.71
CA SER A 169 17.48 8.93 2.14
C SER A 169 17.85 10.42 2.17
N LYS A 170 17.48 11.15 1.09
CA LYS A 170 17.87 12.56 0.89
C LYS A 170 17.09 13.53 1.78
N PHE A 171 15.78 13.34 1.92
CA PHE A 171 14.89 14.27 2.61
C PHE A 171 14.37 13.62 3.89
N LYS A 172 15.09 13.81 5.00
CA LYS A 172 14.70 13.23 6.28
C LYS A 172 13.61 14.07 6.94
N TYR A 173 12.63 13.40 7.55
CA TYR A 173 11.61 14.06 8.36
C TYR A 173 12.24 14.81 9.55
N LYS A 174 11.98 16.12 9.62
CA LYS A 174 12.43 16.97 10.73
C LYS A 174 11.64 16.66 12.01
N LYS A 175 12.27 15.91 12.92
CA LYS A 175 11.70 15.54 14.22
C LYS A 175 11.44 16.78 15.08
N ARG A 176 10.43 16.72 15.95
CA ARG A 176 10.28 17.72 17.02
C ARG A 176 11.49 17.68 17.96
N LEU A 177 11.87 18.83 18.51
CA LEU A 177 13.09 19.02 19.30
C LEU A 177 13.27 17.96 20.40
N LYS A 178 12.20 17.64 21.15
CA LYS A 178 12.25 16.61 22.21
C LYS A 178 12.70 15.23 21.71
N TYR A 179 12.28 14.81 20.51
CA TYR A 179 12.67 13.51 19.94
C TYR A 179 14.03 13.57 19.24
N PHE A 180 14.44 14.75 18.79
CA PHE A 180 15.78 14.98 18.30
C PHE A 180 16.80 14.86 19.44
N LEU A 181 16.60 15.58 20.54
CA LEU A 181 17.50 15.60 21.70
C LEU A 181 17.57 14.25 22.43
N THR A 182 16.46 13.52 22.52
CA THR A 182 16.44 12.20 23.18
C THR A 182 16.82 11.05 22.24
N PHE A 183 17.18 11.34 20.98
CA PHE A 183 17.43 10.35 19.93
C PHE A 183 16.29 9.34 19.70
N ARG A 184 15.08 9.64 20.21
CA ARG A 184 13.90 8.79 20.07
C ARG A 184 13.28 8.95 18.68
N ILE A 185 12.43 7.98 18.32
CA ILE A 185 11.61 8.07 17.11
C ILE A 185 10.46 9.04 17.39
N ASP A 186 10.29 10.05 16.52
CA ASP A 186 9.11 10.92 16.57
C ASP A 186 7.90 10.13 16.04
N PRO A 187 6.85 9.89 16.85
CA PRO A 187 5.66 9.17 16.39
C PRO A 187 4.96 9.85 15.21
N GLU A 188 5.05 11.18 15.09
CA GLU A 188 4.47 11.90 13.95
C GLU A 188 5.23 11.67 12.64
N GLY A 189 6.49 11.22 12.72
CA GLY A 189 7.25 10.84 11.52
C GLY A 189 6.85 9.47 10.96
N ARG A 190 6.06 8.68 11.70
CA ARG A 190 5.49 7.43 11.17
C ARG A 190 4.50 7.79 10.07
N GLY A 191 4.53 7.08 8.95
CA GLY A 191 3.70 7.43 7.79
C GLY A 191 4.31 8.44 6.83
N CYS A 192 5.50 9.00 7.10
CA CYS A 192 6.04 10.01 6.20
C CYS A 192 6.48 9.46 4.81
N ASP A 193 6.46 8.14 4.60
CA ASP A 193 6.57 7.55 3.26
C ASP A 193 5.40 7.96 2.36
N GLN A 194 4.20 8.20 2.92
CA GLN A 194 3.09 8.81 2.21
C GLN A 194 3.42 10.23 1.73
N GLY A 195 4.15 11.02 2.53
CA GLY A 195 4.65 12.34 2.13
C GLY A 195 5.64 12.26 0.95
N HIS A 196 6.53 11.27 0.96
CA HIS A 196 7.43 11.00 -0.16
C HIS A 196 6.69 10.56 -1.43
N ALA A 197 5.69 9.68 -1.31
CA ALA A 197 4.90 9.20 -2.44
C ALA A 197 4.10 10.36 -3.08
N ASN A 198 3.43 11.18 -2.27
CA ASN A 198 2.76 12.40 -2.73
C ASN A 198 3.71 13.35 -3.44
N TYR A 199 4.92 13.56 -2.91
CA TYR A 199 5.93 14.38 -3.57
C TYR A 199 6.34 13.81 -4.93
N VAL A 200 6.71 12.53 -4.99
CA VAL A 200 7.19 11.88 -6.23
C VAL A 200 6.14 11.95 -7.33
N VAL A 201 4.88 11.67 -7.00
CA VAL A 201 3.80 11.61 -7.99
C VAL A 201 3.30 13.00 -8.38
N HIS A 202 2.98 13.88 -7.42
CA HIS A 202 2.44 15.21 -7.74
C HIS A 202 3.48 16.18 -8.32
N LYS A 203 4.78 15.86 -8.21
CA LYS A 203 5.86 16.55 -8.94
C LYS A 203 6.17 15.92 -10.29
N ASN A 204 5.41 14.91 -10.73
CA ASN A 204 5.59 14.20 -12.01
C ASN A 204 7.02 13.66 -12.19
N LEU A 205 7.62 13.12 -11.12
CA LEU A 205 8.99 12.57 -11.19
C LEU A 205 9.04 11.20 -11.87
N ILE A 206 7.89 10.61 -12.18
CA ILE A 206 7.76 9.36 -12.92
C ILE A 206 6.80 9.55 -14.10
N LYS A 207 7.30 9.24 -15.31
CA LYS A 207 6.55 9.35 -16.56
C LYS A 207 5.64 8.14 -16.80
N ASP A 208 4.65 8.30 -17.67
CA ASP A 208 3.66 7.28 -18.04
C ASP A 208 2.84 6.79 -16.85
N SER A 209 2.58 7.71 -15.91
CA SER A 209 1.79 7.45 -14.71
C SER A 209 0.33 7.85 -14.90
N HIS A 210 -0.57 7.14 -14.23
CA HIS A 210 -1.98 7.51 -14.12
C HIS A 210 -2.43 7.45 -12.66
N CYS A 211 -3.27 8.40 -12.24
CA CYS A 211 -3.87 8.42 -10.91
C CYS A 211 -5.36 8.14 -11.03
N TYR A 212 -5.86 7.11 -10.35
CA TYR A 212 -7.29 6.81 -10.30
C TYR A 212 -7.93 7.49 -9.09
N PRO A 213 -9.07 8.19 -9.25
CA PRO A 213 -9.85 8.67 -8.12
C PRO A 213 -10.42 7.49 -7.33
N ASN A 214 -10.61 7.68 -6.02
CA ASN A 214 -11.17 6.63 -5.16
C ASN A 214 -12.62 6.28 -5.54
N SER A 215 -13.39 7.27 -6.03
CA SER A 215 -14.82 7.12 -6.36
C SER A 215 -15.10 6.14 -7.49
N GLU A 216 -14.26 6.12 -8.53
CA GLU A 216 -14.47 5.34 -9.76
C GLU A 216 -13.33 4.37 -10.07
N GLY A 217 -12.20 4.53 -9.38
CA GLY A 217 -11.02 3.70 -9.58
C GLY A 217 -11.23 2.25 -9.17
N PRO A 218 -10.32 1.34 -9.56
CA PRO A 218 -10.47 -0.08 -9.26
C PRO A 218 -10.14 -0.40 -7.80
N PHE A 219 -9.43 0.47 -7.07
CA PHE A 219 -9.00 0.22 -5.69
C PHE A 219 -9.64 1.25 -4.75
N ALA A 220 -10.15 0.77 -3.61
CA ALA A 220 -10.71 1.63 -2.58
C ALA A 220 -9.73 1.82 -1.41
N THR A 221 -9.38 3.06 -1.10
CA THR A 221 -8.78 3.43 0.20
C THR A 221 -9.85 4.08 1.06
N VAL A 222 -10.38 3.34 2.04
CA VAL A 222 -11.73 3.63 2.56
C VAL A 222 -11.79 4.65 3.69
N TYR A 223 -10.65 5.06 4.24
CA TYR A 223 -10.63 5.93 5.42
C TYR A 223 -11.34 7.26 5.19
N TYR A 224 -11.18 7.87 4.02
CA TYR A 224 -11.92 9.09 3.62
C TYR A 224 -13.02 8.83 2.58
N LEU A 225 -13.29 7.57 2.24
CA LEU A 225 -14.28 7.22 1.22
C LEU A 225 -15.68 7.70 1.65
N LYS A 226 -16.26 8.57 0.82
CA LYS A 226 -17.51 9.28 1.16
C LYS A 226 -18.70 8.35 1.28
N ASN A 227 -18.89 7.48 0.28
CA ASN A 227 -20.02 6.57 0.21
C ASN A 227 -19.53 5.14 0.34
N ILE A 228 -20.15 4.39 1.25
CA ILE A 228 -19.91 2.97 1.42
C ILE A 228 -21.19 2.24 1.04
N THR A 229 -21.08 1.44 -0.01
CA THR A 229 -22.20 0.64 -0.51
C THR A 229 -21.67 -0.73 -0.86
N PHE A 230 -22.34 -1.76 -0.33
CA PHE A 230 -22.02 -3.14 -0.62
C PHE A 230 -23.13 -3.77 -1.45
N ASP A 231 -22.76 -4.69 -2.34
CA ASP A 231 -23.74 -5.52 -3.03
C ASP A 231 -24.25 -6.68 -2.16
N LYS A 232 -25.16 -7.47 -2.73
CA LYS A 232 -25.72 -8.67 -2.10
C LYS A 232 -24.68 -9.74 -1.74
N ASN A 233 -23.49 -9.69 -2.33
CA ASN A 233 -22.37 -10.61 -2.10
C ASN A 233 -21.33 -10.02 -1.15
N SER A 234 -21.66 -8.95 -0.41
CA SER A 234 -20.77 -8.23 0.50
C SER A 234 -19.56 -7.57 -0.19
N ARG A 235 -19.60 -7.32 -1.51
CA ARG A 235 -18.53 -6.62 -2.22
C ARG A 235 -18.77 -5.11 -2.16
N LEU A 236 -17.75 -4.35 -1.79
CA LEU A 236 -17.75 -2.88 -1.82
C LEU A 236 -17.79 -2.42 -3.28
N LEU A 237 -18.74 -1.53 -3.58
CA LEU A 237 -18.98 -0.95 -4.90
C LEU A 237 -18.44 0.49 -5.00
N ASN A 238 -17.95 0.84 -6.18
CA ASN A 238 -17.59 2.20 -6.55
C ASN A 238 -18.84 2.99 -6.99
N SER A 239 -18.69 4.29 -7.34
CA SER A 239 -19.81 5.13 -7.74
C SER A 239 -20.43 4.76 -9.10
N LEU A 240 -19.79 3.87 -9.86
CA LEU A 240 -20.29 3.31 -11.11
C LEU A 240 -21.07 2.00 -10.89
N GLY A 241 -21.21 1.54 -9.64
CA GLY A 241 -21.84 0.27 -9.29
C GLY A 241 -20.95 -0.95 -9.53
N GLU A 242 -19.66 -0.75 -9.83
CA GLU A 242 -18.69 -1.84 -10.05
C GLU A 242 -17.99 -2.18 -8.73
N ALA A 243 -17.74 -3.47 -8.50
CA ALA A 243 -16.98 -3.89 -7.33
C ALA A 243 -15.50 -3.49 -7.45
N TYR A 244 -14.95 -2.85 -6.41
CA TYR A 244 -13.51 -2.62 -6.33
C TYR A 244 -12.74 -3.94 -6.39
N LEU A 245 -11.57 -3.98 -7.02
CA LEU A 245 -10.70 -5.16 -7.03
C LEU A 245 -10.08 -5.42 -5.65
N LEU A 246 -9.75 -4.34 -4.93
CA LEU A 246 -9.07 -4.35 -3.64
C LEU A 246 -9.63 -3.25 -2.74
N VAL A 247 -9.75 -3.56 -1.46
CA VAL A 247 -10.15 -2.62 -0.41
C VAL A 247 -9.04 -2.49 0.63
N HIS A 248 -8.66 -1.25 0.94
CA HIS A 248 -7.59 -0.90 1.85
C HIS A 248 -8.09 0.01 2.98
N GLN A 249 -7.56 -0.17 4.18
CA GLN A 249 -7.90 0.54 5.42
C GLN A 249 -9.31 0.26 5.94
N TYR A 250 -9.86 -0.93 5.64
CA TYR A 250 -11.20 -1.34 6.10
C TYR A 250 -11.33 -1.32 7.63
N ASP A 251 -10.22 -1.57 8.34
CA ASP A 251 -10.17 -1.57 9.81
C ASP A 251 -10.33 -0.16 10.41
N LYS A 252 -10.17 0.90 9.61
CA LYS A 252 -10.40 2.30 10.04
C LYS A 252 -11.87 2.71 10.04
N ARG A 253 -12.72 1.88 9.44
CA ARG A 253 -14.16 2.06 9.27
C ARG A 253 -14.88 0.81 9.79
N TRP A 254 -14.40 0.24 10.90
CA TRP A 254 -14.80 -1.11 11.31
C TRP A 254 -16.30 -1.24 11.61
N GLU A 255 -16.93 -0.19 12.14
CA GLU A 255 -18.38 -0.18 12.37
C GLU A 255 -19.16 -0.42 11.08
N GLU A 256 -18.73 0.18 9.97
CA GLU A 256 -19.39 0.03 8.66
C GLU A 256 -18.97 -1.24 7.90
N PHE A 257 -17.80 -1.81 8.20
CA PHE A 257 -17.26 -2.98 7.48
C PHE A 257 -17.45 -4.32 8.20
N SER A 258 -17.61 -4.34 9.52
CA SER A 258 -17.51 -5.55 10.34
C SER A 258 -18.43 -6.67 9.84
N LYS A 259 -19.71 -6.37 9.61
CA LYS A 259 -20.70 -7.35 9.12
C LYS A 259 -20.26 -8.00 7.80
N GLN A 260 -19.87 -7.19 6.82
CA GLN A 260 -19.49 -7.66 5.48
C GLN A 260 -18.15 -8.38 5.51
N VAL A 261 -17.19 -7.91 6.29
CA VAL A 261 -15.88 -8.57 6.44
C VAL A 261 -16.04 -9.96 7.07
N GLU A 262 -16.86 -10.09 8.11
CA GLU A 262 -17.13 -11.41 8.72
C GLU A 262 -17.85 -12.35 7.75
N GLU A 263 -18.76 -11.83 6.92
CA GLU A 263 -19.42 -12.62 5.87
C GLU A 263 -18.43 -13.11 4.80
N ILE A 264 -17.54 -12.23 4.33
CA ILE A 264 -16.48 -12.63 3.39
C ILE A 264 -15.59 -13.70 4.02
N LYS A 265 -15.17 -13.52 5.27
CA LYS A 265 -14.30 -14.49 5.97
C LYS A 265 -14.91 -15.88 6.06
N LYS A 266 -16.22 -16.00 6.30
CA LYS A 266 -16.91 -17.31 6.30
C LYS A 266 -16.76 -18.01 4.97
N ASN A 267 -16.94 -17.28 3.86
CA ASN A 267 -16.82 -17.83 2.50
C ASN A 267 -15.38 -18.24 2.15
N LEU A 268 -14.37 -17.62 2.77
CA LEU A 268 -12.96 -18.00 2.58
C LEU A 268 -12.57 -19.31 3.27
N THR A 269 -13.42 -19.89 4.12
CA THR A 269 -13.13 -21.10 4.92
C THR A 269 -13.54 -22.38 4.20
N VAL A 270 -14.29 -22.25 3.10
CA VAL A 270 -14.94 -23.35 2.38
C VAL A 270 -14.13 -23.75 1.12
N SER A 271 -12.95 -23.17 0.91
CA SER A 271 -12.10 -23.35 -0.30
C SER A 271 -10.78 -24.03 -0.03
#